data_AF-A0A5A7NIQ1-F1
#
_entry.id   AF-A0A5A7NIQ1-F1
#
_cell.length_a   1.000
_cell.length_b   1.000
_cell.length_c   1.000
_cell.angle_alpha   90.00
_cell.angle_beta   90.00
_cell.angle_gamma   90.00
#
_symmetry.space_group_name_H-M   'P 1'
#
loop_
_entity.id
_entity.type
_entity.pdbx_description
1 polymer ?
#
loop_
_entity_poly.entity_id
_entity_poly.type
_entity_poly.pdbx_seq_one_letter_code
_entity_poly.pdbx_strand_id
1 'polypeptide(L)'
;MTIRMYADRKNIPLEHVSVQLKHLKIHAKDCENCHTDNGMLDKIDREIELIGDLSDEQRIKLLEIADKCPVHRTLHSEVLIDTKLADA
;
A
#
# COMPACT_ATOMS: atom_id res chain seq x y z
N MET A 1 3.34 0.80 9.50
CA MET A 1 2.89 0.25 10.80
C MET A 1 2.88 -1.29 10.81
N THR A 2 2.13 -1.98 9.95
CA THR A 2 1.99 -3.46 9.98
C THR A 2 3.32 -4.22 9.78
N ILE A 3 4.18 -3.78 8.87
CA ILE A 3 5.48 -4.41 8.59
C ILE A 3 6.38 -4.39 9.83
N ARG A 4 6.57 -3.21 10.44
CA ARG A 4 7.38 -3.02 11.66
C ARG A 4 6.85 -3.87 12.81
N MET A 5 5.54 -3.81 13.07
CA MET A 5 4.90 -4.66 14.09
C MET A 5 5.17 -6.16 13.88
N TYR A 6 5.11 -6.64 12.63
CA TYR A 6 5.39 -8.04 12.33
C TYR A 6 6.87 -8.38 12.53
N ALA A 7 7.78 -7.51 12.08
CA ALA A 7 9.22 -7.68 12.27
C ALA A 7 9.57 -7.80 13.76
N ASP A 8 9.05 -6.89 14.59
CA ASP A 8 9.27 -6.88 16.04
C ASP A 8 8.76 -8.19 16.68
N ARG A 9 7.55 -8.64 16.32
CA ARG A 9 6.98 -9.90 16.84
C ARG A 9 7.74 -11.16 16.45
N LYS A 10 8.49 -11.12 15.34
CA LYS A 10 9.25 -12.25 14.81
C LYS A 10 10.75 -12.12 15.07
N ASN A 11 11.18 -11.09 15.81
CA ASN A 11 12.59 -10.77 16.02
C ASN A 11 13.38 -10.68 14.70
N ILE A 12 12.74 -10.14 13.65
CA ILE A 12 13.41 -9.89 12.38
C ILE A 12 14.20 -8.58 12.53
N PRO A 13 15.50 -8.55 12.16
CA PRO A 13 16.38 -7.39 12.35
C PRO A 13 16.13 -6.30 11.28
N LEU A 14 14.87 -5.90 11.11
CA LEU A 14 14.50 -4.75 10.32
C LEU A 14 14.93 -3.50 11.10
N GLU A 15 15.71 -2.62 10.48
CA GLU A 15 16.20 -1.37 11.07
C GLU A 15 15.36 -0.18 10.62
N HIS A 16 15.05 -0.11 9.32
CA HIS A 16 14.24 0.95 8.75
C HIS A 16 13.29 0.42 7.67
N VAL A 17 12.12 1.06 7.58
CA VAL A 17 11.15 0.83 6.51
C VAL A 17 10.70 2.20 5.99
N SER A 18 10.87 2.40 4.69
CA SER A 18 10.36 3.57 3.98
C SER A 18 9.27 3.14 3.00
N VAL A 19 8.21 3.93 2.91
CA VAL A 19 7.12 3.69 1.97
C VAL A 19 6.85 4.98 1.22
N GLN A 20 6.99 4.93 -0.10
CA GLN A 20 6.63 6.02 -0.99
C GLN A 20 5.35 5.67 -1.73
N LEU A 21 4.41 6.62 -1.76
CA LEU A 21 3.16 6.51 -2.49
C LEU A 21 3.11 7.60 -3.55
N LYS A 22 2.76 7.21 -4.78
CA LYS A 22 2.54 8.14 -5.88
C LYS A 22 1.14 7.93 -6.42
N HIS A 23 0.32 8.98 -6.32
CA HIS A 23 -1.02 8.99 -6.90
C HIS A 23 -0.97 9.59 -8.31
N LEU A 24 -1.63 8.91 -9.24
CA LEU A 24 -1.63 9.20 -10.66
C LEU A 24 -3.05 9.00 -11.22
N LYS A 25 -3.36 9.70 -12.30
CA LYS A 25 -4.50 9.37 -13.15
C LYS A 25 -4.00 8.74 -14.42
N ILE A 26 -4.48 7.53 -14.73
CA ILE A 26 -4.15 6.80 -15.95
C ILE A 26 -5.42 6.59 -16.79
N HIS A 27 -5.28 6.38 -18.09
CA HIS A 27 -6.42 5.92 -18.87
C HIS A 27 -6.72 4.46 -18.54
N ALA A 28 -8.01 4.12 -18.48
CA ALA A 28 -8.50 2.76 -18.33
C ALA A 28 -7.84 1.77 -19.31
N LYS A 29 -7.63 2.21 -20.56
CA LYS A 29 -6.98 1.43 -21.63
C LYS A 29 -5.51 1.10 -21.37
N ASP A 30 -4.84 1.88 -20.53
CA ASP A 30 -3.43 1.69 -20.17
C ASP A 30 -3.28 0.84 -18.90
N CYS A 31 -4.38 0.33 -18.34
CA CYS A 31 -4.37 -0.57 -17.19
C CYS A 31 -4.58 -2.02 -17.63
N GLU A 32 -3.54 -2.86 -17.50
CA GLU A 32 -3.59 -4.28 -17.89
C GLU A 32 -4.55 -5.12 -17.02
N ASN A 33 -4.88 -4.68 -15.81
CA ASN A 33 -5.64 -5.46 -14.80
C ASN A 33 -6.92 -4.76 -14.30
N CYS A 34 -7.45 -3.76 -15.02
CA CYS A 34 -8.64 -3.04 -14.59
C CYS A 34 -9.91 -3.59 -15.27
N HIS A 35 -11.01 -3.69 -14.51
CA HIS A 35 -12.32 -4.13 -15.03
C HIS A 35 -13.07 -3.05 -15.82
N THR A 36 -12.56 -1.83 -15.85
CA THR A 36 -13.21 -0.69 -16.50
C THR A 36 -12.40 -0.33 -17.73
N ASP A 37 -13.04 -0.38 -18.90
CA ASP A 37 -12.35 -0.20 -20.20
C ASP A 37 -12.40 1.25 -20.72
N ASN A 38 -13.16 2.12 -20.05
CA ASN A 38 -13.39 3.51 -20.45
C ASN A 38 -13.27 4.47 -19.26
N GLY A 39 -12.58 5.60 -19.48
CA GLY A 39 -12.42 6.67 -18.48
C GLY A 39 -11.01 6.82 -17.93
N MET A 40 -10.86 7.63 -16.90
CA MET A 40 -9.62 7.80 -16.13
C MET A 40 -9.73 7.01 -14.83
N LEU A 41 -8.66 6.33 -14.45
CA LEU A 41 -8.54 5.58 -13.21
C LEU A 41 -7.52 6.24 -12.30
N ASP A 42 -7.83 6.31 -11.01
CA ASP A 42 -6.88 6.67 -9.98
C ASP A 42 -5.99 5.46 -9.68
N LYS A 43 -4.69 5.60 -9.98
CA LYS A 43 -3.64 4.60 -9.69
C LYS A 43 -2.79 5.10 -8.55
N ILE A 44 -2.53 4.23 -7.58
CA ILE A 44 -1.57 4.50 -6.51
C ILE A 44 -0.41 3.52 -6.67
N ASP A 45 0.75 4.04 -7.06
CA ASP A 45 2.00 3.29 -7.06
C ASP A 45 2.61 3.33 -5.66
N ARG A 46 3.12 2.19 -5.20
CA ARG A 46 3.73 2.03 -3.89
C ARG A 46 5.10 1.38 -4.01
N GLU A 47 6.10 2.07 -3.49
CA GLU A 47 7.46 1.56 -3.36
C GLU A 47 7.79 1.37 -1.89
N ILE A 48 8.34 0.21 -1.53
CA ILE A 48 8.71 -0.13 -0.16
C ILE A 48 10.19 -0.45 -0.12
N GLU A 49 10.91 0.26 0.72
CA GLU A 49 12.32 0.01 1.01
C GLU A 49 12.45 -0.60 2.40
N LEU A 50 13.20 -1.69 2.50
CA LEU A 50 13.47 -2.41 3.74
C LEU A 50 14.98 -2.43 3.98
N ILE A 51 15.40 -1.87 5.11
CA ILE A 51 16.81 -1.74 5.50
C ILE A 51 17.04 -2.54 6.79
N GLY A 52 18.09 -3.35 6.81
CA GLY A 52 18.51 -4.21 7.91
C GLY A 52 19.18 -5.49 7.40
N ASP A 53 19.67 -6.32 8.31
CA ASP A 53 20.28 -7.62 8.01
C ASP A 53 19.21 -8.69 7.69
N LEU A 54 18.55 -8.51 6.55
CA LEU A 54 17.39 -9.29 6.16
C LEU A 54 17.75 -10.35 5.12
N SER A 55 17.41 -11.60 5.40
CA SER A 55 17.43 -12.67 4.39
C SER A 55 16.38 -12.42 3.30
N ASP A 56 16.54 -13.04 2.14
CA ASP A 56 15.58 -12.93 1.05
C ASP A 56 14.19 -13.43 1.46
N GLU A 57 14.12 -14.51 2.24
CA GLU A 57 12.85 -15.02 2.78
C GLU A 57 12.19 -14.01 3.73
N GLN A 58 12.97 -13.32 4.56
CA GLN A 58 12.45 -12.27 5.44
C GLN A 58 11.93 -11.08 4.63
N ARG A 59 12.65 -10.65 3.59
CA ARG A 59 12.23 -9.57 2.69
C ARG A 59 10.90 -9.91 2.01
N ILE A 60 10.79 -11.10 1.42
CA ILE A 60 9.56 -11.60 0.80
C ILE A 60 8.41 -11.61 1.82
N LYS A 61 8.67 -12.12 3.03
CA LYS A 61 7.63 -12.20 4.06
C LYS A 61 7.16 -10.82 4.52
N LEU A 62 8.08 -9.88 4.70
CA LEU A 62 7.74 -8.50 5.07
C LEU A 62 6.92 -7.81 3.97
N LEU A 63 7.22 -8.09 2.70
CA LEU A 63 6.44 -7.59 1.57
C LEU A 63 5.01 -8.16 1.57
N GLU A 64 4.83 -9.47 1.77
CA GLU A 64 3.49 -10.08 1.90
C GLU A 64 2.67 -9.46 3.04
N ILE A 65 3.32 -9.04 4.13
CA ILE A 65 2.67 -8.38 5.25
C ILE A 65 2.28 -6.94 4.92
N ALA A 66 3.00 -6.28 4.01
CA ALA A 66 2.68 -4.93 3.54
C ALA A 66 1.30 -4.87 2.86
N ASP A 67 0.92 -5.93 2.14
CA ASP A 67 -0.40 -6.04 1.47
C ASP A 67 -1.55 -6.26 2.44
N LYS A 68 -1.26 -6.70 3.66
CA LYS A 68 -2.26 -6.88 4.72
C LYS A 68 -2.50 -5.60 5.53
N CYS A 69 -2.01 -4.46 5.05
CA CYS A 69 -2.22 -3.16 5.69
C CYS A 69 -3.70 -2.77 5.66
N PRO A 70 -4.31 -2.36 6.80
CA PRO A 70 -5.73 -1.97 6.85
C PRO A 70 -6.12 -0.92 5.80
N VAL A 71 -5.22 0.03 5.51
CA VAL A 71 -5.43 1.08 4.50
C VAL A 71 -5.53 0.50 3.09
N HIS A 72 -4.76 -0.55 2.76
CA HIS A 72 -4.88 -1.22 1.47
C HIS A 72 -6.30 -1.80 1.29
N ARG A 73 -6.85 -2.42 2.34
CA ARG A 73 -8.24 -2.90 2.32
C ARG A 73 -9.26 -1.77 2.11
N THR A 74 -9.06 -0.62 2.76
CA THR A 74 -9.93 0.55 2.58
C THR A 74 -9.87 1.10 1.16
N LEU A 75 -8.70 1.13 0.53
CA LEU A 75 -8.52 1.65 -0.83
C LEU A 75 -9.10 0.72 -1.92
N HIS A 76 -9.26 -0.57 -1.61
CA HIS A 76 -9.83 -1.57 -2.54
C HIS A 76 -11.31 -1.89 -2.28
N SER A 77 -11.91 -1.35 -1.22
CA SER A 77 -13.33 -1.53 -0.92
C SER A 77 -14.21 -0.45 -1.57
N GLU A 78 -15.51 -0.67 -1.64
CA GLU A 78 -16.46 0.41 -1.93
C GLU A 78 -16.37 1.47 -0.81
N VAL A 79 -15.96 2.70 -1.17
CA VAL A 79 -15.78 3.81 -0.21
C VAL A 79 -16.90 4.82 -0.41
N LEU A 80 -17.72 5.01 0.62
CA LEU A 80 -18.64 6.13 0.72
C LEU A 80 -17.95 7.29 1.44
N ILE A 81 -17.88 8.46 0.80
CA ILE A 81 -17.31 9.68 1.39
C ILE A 81 -18.41 10.72 1.60
N ASP A 82 -18.79 10.94 2.86
CA ASP A 82 -19.69 12.03 3.24
C ASP A 82 -18.89 13.28 3.62
N THR A 83 -19.16 14.40 2.96
CA THR A 83 -18.52 15.69 3.25
C THR A 83 -19.54 16.64 3.87
N LYS A 84 -19.17 17.29 4.97
CA LYS A 84 -19.96 18.34 5.61
C LYS A 84 -19.10 19.55 5.92
N LEU A 85 -19.67 20.74 5.75
CA LEU A 85 -19.07 21.98 6.23
C LEU A 85 -19.17 21.99 7.76
N ALA A 86 -18.07 22.24 8.47
CA ALA A 86 -18.08 22.44 9.91
C ALA A 86 -18.15 23.95 10.18
N ASP A 87 -19.11 24.38 10.99
CA ASP A 87 -19.13 25.75 11.52
C ASP A 87 -18.02 25.89 12.58
N ALA A 88 -17.36 27.05 12.58
CA ALA A 88 -16.22 27.36 13.46
C ALA A 88 -16.62 27.56 14.93
#